data_AF-A0A7V3FUE4-F1
#
_entry.id   AF-A0A7V3FUE4-F1
#
_cell.length_a   1.000
_cell.length_b   1.000
_cell.length_c   1.000
_cell.angle_alpha   90.00
_cell.angle_beta   90.00
_cell.angle_gamma   90.00
#
_symmetry.space_group_name_H-M   'P 1'
#
loop_
_entity.id
_entity.type
_entity.pdbx_description
1 polymer ?
#
loop_
_entity_poly.entity_id
_entity_poly.type
_entity_poly.pdbx_seq_one_letter_code
_entity_poly.pdbx_strand_id
1 'polypeptide(L)'
;MNKTVTINISGIIFHIEEDAYDKLSKYLSTIKGYFSKTDGGNEIMSDIEARIAEMLQGKTSAVKQVVLMADVDAVIEAMGKPEEFAEGHTEKEEQEEESFNTSEPIKKRLFRDPDNKAVGGVCSGIAAYFDVDIVWIRLAMFLLIFFGGLSLWVYIILWIVIPEAKTTAEKLAMRGEKIDINNISKTVKEEAEQLKQRAKKYGNDLKNNSQDFRNDSRNFFDKLGDFIKDFLIIFSKFFARIIGLMLLIFGVIFMLGLMSSVFGFSIAGTNTEFNDWVNIFFMDRSHYTMGLIGVSLFFGIPFIMMIYGGVKLLFKIHYSNRWLNISAGLVWFIGFIIVLFVGIKTGKDFGEAGKVKEPIKIETECDTLYLTLTKSKEL
;
A
#
# COMPACT_ATOMS: atom_id res chain seq x y z
N MET A 1 0.54 -33.52 76.49
CA MET A 1 0.33 -33.57 75.02
C MET A 1 -0.08 -32.18 74.62
N ASN A 2 0.71 -31.53 73.76
CA ASN A 2 0.37 -30.21 73.24
C ASN A 2 -0.83 -30.35 72.29
N LYS A 3 -1.74 -29.38 72.28
CA LYS A 3 -2.86 -29.40 71.33
C LYS A 3 -2.33 -29.13 69.93
N THR A 4 -2.97 -29.71 68.93
CA THR A 4 -2.66 -29.45 67.53
C THR A 4 -3.74 -28.59 66.89
N VAL A 5 -3.31 -27.67 66.04
CA VAL A 5 -4.13 -26.74 65.27
C VAL A 5 -3.90 -27.02 63.79
N THR A 6 -4.96 -26.97 63.01
CA THR A 6 -4.88 -27.13 61.55
C THR A 6 -4.83 -25.76 60.89
N ILE A 7 -3.79 -25.50 60.10
CA ILE A 7 -3.60 -24.26 59.34
C ILE A 7 -3.47 -24.57 57.85
N ASN A 8 -3.92 -23.64 57.02
CA ASN A 8 -3.67 -23.64 55.57
C ASN A 8 -2.62 -22.57 55.24
N ILE A 9 -1.52 -22.97 54.60
CA ILE A 9 -0.46 -22.08 54.15
C ILE A 9 -0.28 -22.31 52.64
N SER A 10 -0.51 -21.28 51.83
CA SER A 10 -0.43 -21.35 50.36
C SER A 10 -1.22 -22.51 49.72
N GLY A 11 -2.37 -22.88 50.29
CA GLY A 11 -3.22 -23.96 49.80
C GLY A 11 -2.89 -25.35 50.32
N ILE A 12 -1.86 -25.50 51.16
CA ILE A 12 -1.44 -26.77 51.77
C ILE A 12 -1.86 -26.81 53.25
N ILE A 13 -2.44 -27.93 53.67
CA ILE A 13 -2.94 -28.11 55.04
C ILE A 13 -1.85 -28.75 55.91
N PHE A 14 -1.55 -28.11 57.05
CA PHE A 14 -0.62 -28.59 58.05
C PHE A 14 -1.30 -28.75 59.41
N HIS A 15 -0.90 -29.77 60.16
CA HIS A 15 -1.22 -29.90 61.58
C HIS A 15 0.00 -29.45 62.39
N ILE A 16 -0.16 -28.41 63.20
CA ILE A 16 0.93 -27.74 63.92
C ILE A 16 0.59 -27.74 65.42
N GLU A 17 1.57 -27.89 66.29
CA GLU A 17 1.34 -27.67 67.74
C GLU A 17 0.89 -26.23 68.03
N GLU A 18 0.02 -26.05 69.03
CA GLU A 18 -0.57 -24.75 69.42
C GLU A 18 0.51 -23.65 69.63
N ASP A 19 1.57 -23.97 70.38
CA ASP A 19 2.67 -23.02 70.64
C ASP A 19 3.47 -22.66 69.37
N ALA A 20 3.61 -23.62 68.44
CA ALA A 20 4.33 -23.43 67.19
C ALA A 20 3.49 -22.66 66.16
N TYR A 21 2.17 -22.86 66.17
CA TYR A 21 1.21 -22.10 65.39
C TYR A 21 1.25 -20.62 65.77
N ASP A 22 1.22 -20.30 67.07
CA ASP A 22 1.24 -18.92 67.54
C ASP A 22 2.50 -18.18 67.09
N LYS A 23 3.66 -18.86 67.14
CA LYS A 23 4.93 -18.30 66.68
C LYS A 23 4.94 -18.06 65.17
N LEU A 24 4.50 -19.03 64.37
CA LEU A 24 4.44 -18.92 62.91
C LEU A 24 3.42 -17.86 62.46
N SER A 25 2.25 -17.80 63.11
CA SER A 25 1.21 -16.82 62.85
C SER A 25 1.68 -15.40 63.15
N LYS A 26 2.39 -15.21 64.28
CA LYS A 26 3.02 -13.92 64.62
C LYS A 26 4.09 -13.52 63.60
N TYR A 27 4.89 -14.48 63.13
CA TYR A 27 5.89 -14.25 62.09
C TYR A 27 5.26 -13.79 60.77
N LEU A 28 4.29 -14.54 60.24
CA LEU A 28 3.58 -14.22 58.99
C LEU A 28 2.81 -12.90 59.06
N SER A 29 2.14 -12.63 60.19
CA SER A 29 1.40 -11.37 60.37
C SER A 29 2.31 -10.14 60.44
N THR A 30 3.51 -10.28 61.00
CA THR A 30 4.51 -9.21 61.04
C THR A 30 5.01 -8.88 59.63
N ILE A 31 5.36 -9.91 58.85
CA ILE A 31 5.78 -9.76 57.45
C ILE A 31 4.67 -9.12 56.62
N LYS A 32 3.44 -9.64 56.73
CA LYS A 32 2.27 -9.07 56.04
C LYS A 32 2.05 -7.60 56.39
N GLY A 33 2.33 -7.21 57.63
CA GLY A 33 2.29 -5.81 58.07
C GLY A 33 3.19 -4.89 57.24
N TYR A 34 4.45 -5.31 57.02
CA TYR A 34 5.42 -4.55 56.22
C TYR A 34 5.00 -4.41 54.76
N PHE A 35 4.50 -5.49 54.15
CA PHE A 35 4.15 -5.50 52.73
C PHE A 35 2.72 -5.03 52.42
N SER A 36 1.90 -4.74 53.44
CA SER A 36 0.49 -4.35 53.25
C SER A 36 0.28 -3.03 52.49
N LYS A 37 1.30 -2.16 52.46
CA LYS A 37 1.26 -0.84 51.82
C LYS A 37 2.07 -0.76 50.53
N THR A 38 2.78 -1.82 50.16
CA THR A 38 3.63 -1.86 48.97
C THR A 38 2.83 -2.36 47.77
N ASP A 39 2.93 -1.69 46.63
CA ASP A 39 2.36 -2.18 45.38
C ASP A 39 3.00 -3.53 45.00
N GLY A 40 2.18 -4.57 44.83
CA GLY A 40 2.66 -5.96 44.65
C GLY A 40 2.93 -6.72 45.96
N GLY A 41 2.72 -6.13 47.13
CA GLY A 41 2.98 -6.79 48.43
C GLY A 41 2.17 -8.06 48.69
N ASN A 42 0.98 -8.20 48.08
CA ASN A 42 0.19 -9.43 48.13
C ASN A 42 0.84 -10.59 47.34
N GLU A 43 1.55 -10.28 46.25
CA GLU A 43 2.29 -11.28 45.45
C GLU A 43 3.54 -11.73 46.20
N ILE A 44 4.28 -10.77 46.76
CA ILE A 44 5.45 -11.04 47.62
C ILE A 44 5.04 -11.91 48.83
N MET A 45 3.93 -11.60 49.49
CA MET A 45 3.42 -12.42 50.59
C MET A 45 3.05 -13.83 50.13
N SER A 46 2.43 -13.97 48.96
CA SER A 46 2.08 -15.27 48.39
C SER A 46 3.32 -16.13 48.12
N ASP A 47 4.40 -15.54 47.59
CA ASP A 47 5.67 -16.24 47.34
C ASP A 47 6.35 -16.67 48.64
N ILE A 48 6.29 -15.83 49.68
CA ILE A 48 6.81 -16.14 51.01
C ILE A 48 6.03 -17.30 51.65
N GLU A 49 4.69 -17.27 51.60
CA GLU A 49 3.85 -18.35 52.10
C GLU A 49 4.09 -19.66 51.34
N ALA A 50 4.26 -19.61 50.02
CA ALA A 50 4.56 -20.79 49.20
C ALA A 50 5.90 -21.42 49.59
N ARG A 51 6.95 -20.61 49.78
CA ARG A 51 8.27 -21.11 50.21
C ARG A 51 8.26 -21.67 51.63
N ILE A 52 7.49 -21.07 52.54
CA ILE A 52 7.30 -21.58 53.90
C ILE A 52 6.57 -22.93 53.87
N ALA A 53 5.53 -23.06 53.05
CA ALA A 53 4.81 -24.32 52.86
C ALA A 53 5.73 -25.41 52.28
N GLU A 54 6.59 -25.08 51.32
CA GLU A 54 7.58 -26.01 50.75
C GLU A 54 8.55 -26.53 51.83
N MET A 55 9.11 -25.64 52.65
CA MET A 55 10.05 -26.05 53.70
C MET A 55 9.38 -26.87 54.81
N LEU A 56 8.17 -26.48 55.23
CA LEU A 56 7.40 -27.25 56.22
C LEU A 56 7.05 -28.64 55.69
N GLN A 57 6.70 -28.75 54.41
CA GLN A 57 6.45 -30.04 53.78
C GLN A 57 7.69 -30.95 53.84
N GLY A 58 8.89 -30.38 53.63
CA GLY A 58 10.17 -31.09 53.79
C GLY A 58 10.51 -31.52 55.22
N LYS A 59 9.85 -30.97 56.25
CA LYS A 59 10.01 -31.35 57.67
C LYS A 59 8.94 -32.31 58.17
N THR A 60 7.87 -32.49 57.39
CA THR A 60 6.82 -33.50 57.62
C THR A 60 7.11 -34.77 56.82
N SER A 61 6.72 -35.94 57.32
CA SER A 61 6.92 -37.23 56.65
C SER A 61 5.76 -38.16 56.97
N ALA A 62 5.65 -39.31 56.29
CA ALA A 62 4.59 -40.29 56.55
C ALA A 62 4.49 -40.76 58.02
N VAL A 63 5.58 -40.65 58.78
CA VAL A 63 5.68 -40.99 60.21
C VAL A 63 5.54 -39.76 61.12
N LYS A 64 5.84 -38.55 60.64
CA LYS A 64 5.77 -37.29 61.39
C LYS A 64 4.79 -36.34 60.70
N GLN A 65 3.53 -36.43 61.12
CA GLN A 65 2.40 -35.67 60.54
C GLN A 65 2.14 -34.32 61.24
N VAL A 66 2.86 -34.03 62.32
CA VAL A 66 2.69 -32.79 63.11
C VAL A 66 3.97 -31.97 63.06
N VAL A 67 3.82 -30.68 62.75
CA VAL A 67 4.88 -29.68 62.79
C VAL A 67 5.12 -29.26 64.25
N LEU A 68 6.35 -29.43 64.71
CA LEU A 68 6.78 -29.09 66.06
C LEU A 68 7.43 -27.70 66.09
N MET A 69 7.60 -27.13 67.28
CA MET A 69 8.29 -25.84 67.47
C MET A 69 9.68 -25.81 66.80
N ALA A 70 10.45 -26.89 66.91
CA ALA A 70 11.77 -26.99 66.30
C ALA A 70 11.76 -26.90 64.77
N ASP A 71 10.66 -27.33 64.11
CA ASP A 71 10.53 -27.23 62.66
C ASP A 71 10.21 -25.80 62.23
N VAL A 72 9.36 -25.10 63.01
CA VAL A 72 9.05 -23.68 62.79
C VAL A 72 10.30 -22.82 63.01
N ASP A 73 11.10 -23.13 64.02
CA ASP A 73 12.37 -22.43 64.29
C ASP A 73 13.35 -22.56 63.13
N ALA A 74 13.52 -23.77 62.59
CA ALA A 74 14.38 -24.00 61.44
C ALA A 74 13.89 -23.27 60.17
N VAL A 75 12.57 -23.15 60.00
CA VAL A 75 11.97 -22.41 58.87
C VAL A 75 12.18 -20.90 59.02
N ILE A 76 11.97 -20.36 60.23
CA ILE A 76 12.19 -18.93 60.51
C ILE A 76 13.68 -18.58 60.36
N GLU A 77 14.58 -19.44 60.86
CA GLU A 77 16.02 -19.25 60.71
C GLU A 77 16.47 -19.26 59.24
N ALA A 78 15.90 -20.14 58.41
CA ALA A 78 16.20 -20.20 56.98
C ALA A 78 15.62 -19.02 56.19
N MET A 79 14.52 -18.41 56.65
CA MET A 79 13.88 -17.27 55.99
C MET A 79 14.46 -15.93 56.42
N GLY A 80 15.04 -15.84 57.62
CA GLY A 80 15.47 -14.58 58.23
C GLY A 80 14.43 -14.02 59.20
N LYS A 81 14.82 -13.02 59.99
CA LYS A 81 13.92 -12.41 60.96
C LYS A 81 12.96 -11.44 60.27
N PRO A 82 11.71 -11.26 60.74
CA PRO A 82 10.75 -10.32 60.15
C PRO A 82 11.31 -8.90 60.00
N GLU A 83 12.17 -8.49 60.91
CA GLU A 83 12.83 -7.17 60.93
C GLU A 83 13.81 -6.99 59.75
N GLU A 84 14.49 -8.05 59.31
CA GLU A 84 15.42 -8.03 58.17
C GLU A 84 14.67 -7.85 56.84
N PHE A 85 13.41 -8.27 56.76
CA PHE A 85 12.53 -7.97 55.63
C PHE A 85 12.13 -6.49 55.59
N ALA A 86 12.08 -5.82 56.75
CA ALA A 86 11.82 -4.38 56.82
C ALA A 86 13.08 -3.57 56.50
N GLU A 87 14.25 -3.96 57.01
CA GLU A 87 15.53 -3.28 56.73
C GLU A 87 15.93 -3.39 55.25
N GLY A 88 15.67 -4.52 54.58
CA GLY A 88 15.84 -4.66 53.14
C GLY A 88 14.93 -3.75 52.29
N HIS A 89 13.88 -3.18 52.88
CA HIS A 89 12.99 -2.19 52.28
C HIS A 89 13.25 -0.76 52.79
N THR A 90 13.72 -0.58 54.02
CA THR A 90 13.94 0.74 54.64
C THR A 90 15.33 1.29 54.31
N GLU A 91 16.34 0.44 54.11
CA GLU A 91 17.68 0.86 53.65
C GLU A 91 17.82 0.92 52.12
N LYS A 92 16.81 0.42 51.38
CA LYS A 92 16.71 0.61 49.92
C LYS A 92 15.74 1.74 49.52
N GLU A 93 15.19 2.44 50.51
CA GLU A 93 14.37 3.64 50.35
C GLU A 93 15.15 4.95 50.56
N GLU A 94 16.47 4.89 50.83
CA GLU A 94 17.38 5.93 50.36
C GLU A 94 17.72 5.62 48.90
N GLN A 95 16.71 5.80 48.05
CA GLN A 95 16.90 5.81 46.61
C GLN A 95 17.91 6.92 46.29
N GLU A 96 19.07 6.48 45.78
CA GLU A 96 19.62 7.10 44.58
C GLU A 96 18.44 7.55 43.71
N GLU A 97 18.16 8.85 43.75
CA GLU A 97 17.59 9.58 42.63
C GLU A 97 18.59 9.54 41.44
N GLU A 98 19.09 8.36 41.08
CA GLU A 98 19.30 8.12 39.67
C GLU A 98 17.93 7.93 39.08
N SER A 99 17.31 9.07 38.77
CA SER A 99 16.53 9.13 37.56
C SER A 99 17.37 8.43 36.50
N PHE A 100 16.99 7.22 36.09
CA PHE A 100 17.19 6.80 34.73
C PHE A 100 16.31 7.71 33.85
N ASN A 101 16.63 9.01 33.87
CA ASN A 101 16.60 9.86 32.71
C ASN A 101 17.69 9.36 31.76
N THR A 102 17.58 8.10 31.34
CA THR A 102 17.85 7.84 29.93
C THR A 102 16.66 8.46 29.22
N SER A 103 16.71 9.79 29.10
CA SER A 103 16.01 10.56 28.10
C SER A 103 16.57 10.19 26.73
N GLU A 104 16.67 8.89 26.42
CA GLU A 104 16.67 8.50 25.04
C GLU A 104 15.27 8.81 24.54
N PRO A 105 15.14 9.65 23.50
CA PRO A 105 13.84 9.93 22.92
C PRO A 105 13.22 8.58 22.55
N ILE A 106 12.04 8.28 23.13
CA ILE A 106 11.28 7.07 22.84
C ILE A 106 11.18 6.97 21.32
N LYS A 107 11.97 6.07 20.73
CA LYS A 107 12.04 5.96 19.28
C LYS A 107 10.74 5.32 18.82
N LYS A 108 9.75 6.14 18.46
CA LYS A 108 8.52 5.67 17.84
C LYS A 108 8.89 4.76 16.68
N ARG A 109 8.28 3.59 16.61
CA ARG A 109 8.45 2.63 15.51
C ARG A 109 7.11 2.44 14.82
N LEU A 110 7.15 2.44 13.49
CA LEU A 110 5.95 2.25 12.69
C LEU A 110 5.55 0.78 12.74
N PHE A 111 4.39 0.52 13.33
CA PHE A 111 3.75 -0.78 13.33
C PHE A 111 2.35 -0.66 12.73
N ARG A 112 1.82 -1.78 12.24
CA ARG A 112 0.41 -1.90 11.89
C ARG A 112 -0.37 -2.17 13.17
N ASP A 113 -1.50 -1.51 13.32
CA ASP A 113 -2.36 -1.62 14.49
C ASP A 113 -3.46 -2.68 14.26
N PRO A 114 -3.44 -3.83 14.97
CA PRO A 114 -4.45 -4.86 14.85
C PRO A 114 -5.77 -4.50 15.57
N ASP A 115 -5.73 -3.61 16.57
CA ASP A 115 -6.87 -3.34 17.45
C ASP A 115 -7.90 -2.42 16.78
N ASN A 116 -7.44 -1.48 15.95
CA ASN A 116 -8.28 -0.56 15.17
C ASN A 116 -8.20 -0.84 13.65
N LYS A 117 -8.34 -2.13 13.25
CA LYS A 117 -8.31 -2.52 11.83
C LYS A 117 -9.66 -2.28 11.15
N ALA A 118 -9.64 -1.58 10.00
CA ALA A 118 -10.74 -1.64 9.02
C ALA A 118 -10.36 -2.63 7.90
N VAL A 119 -9.25 -2.34 7.22
CA VAL A 119 -8.53 -3.26 6.34
C VAL A 119 -7.10 -3.27 6.89
N GLY A 120 -6.51 -4.45 7.14
CA GLY A 120 -5.07 -4.66 7.38
C GLY A 120 -4.34 -3.90 8.51
N GLY A 121 -4.97 -2.95 9.21
CA GLY A 121 -4.37 -2.17 10.30
C GLY A 121 -3.37 -1.08 9.87
N VAL A 122 -3.12 -0.92 8.56
CA VAL A 122 -2.08 -0.03 8.01
C VAL A 122 -2.39 1.45 8.28
N CYS A 123 -3.59 1.93 7.95
CA CYS A 123 -3.93 3.35 8.15
C CYS A 123 -3.96 3.73 9.63
N SER A 124 -4.35 2.82 10.51
CA SER A 124 -4.35 3.03 11.97
C SER A 124 -2.92 3.08 12.52
N GLY A 125 -2.05 2.21 12.02
CA GLY A 125 -0.63 2.20 12.37
C GLY A 125 0.12 3.48 11.98
N ILE A 126 -0.12 3.97 10.75
CA ILE A 126 0.45 5.25 10.28
C ILE A 126 -0.12 6.41 11.12
N ALA A 127 -1.40 6.38 11.45
CA ALA A 127 -2.07 7.42 12.23
C ALA A 127 -1.47 7.54 13.63
N ALA A 128 -1.24 6.42 14.32
CA ALA A 128 -0.60 6.40 15.63
C ALA A 128 0.86 6.83 15.60
N TYR A 129 1.61 6.48 14.54
CA TYR A 129 3.00 6.89 14.39
C TYR A 129 3.14 8.41 14.21
N PHE A 130 2.32 8.99 13.33
CA PHE A 130 2.33 10.43 13.02
C PHE A 130 1.49 11.28 13.98
N ASP A 131 0.75 10.66 14.90
CA ASP A 131 -0.16 11.34 15.85
C ASP A 131 -1.24 12.18 15.14
N VAL A 132 -1.83 11.62 14.08
CA VAL A 132 -2.89 12.26 13.26
C VAL A 132 -4.15 11.41 13.31
N ASP A 133 -5.33 12.02 13.26
CA ASP A 133 -6.59 11.27 13.19
C ASP A 133 -6.61 10.29 12.00
N ILE A 134 -7.04 9.06 12.29
CA ILE A 134 -7.15 7.96 11.33
C ILE A 134 -7.99 8.35 10.10
N VAL A 135 -8.97 9.24 10.29
CA VAL A 135 -9.86 9.73 9.23
C VAL A 135 -9.09 10.48 8.13
N TRP A 136 -8.10 11.31 8.49
CA TRP A 136 -7.29 12.04 7.52
C TRP A 136 -6.41 11.12 6.69
N ILE A 137 -5.84 10.08 7.31
CA ILE A 137 -5.02 9.10 6.58
C ILE A 137 -5.88 8.28 5.62
N ARG A 138 -7.10 7.91 6.04
CA ARG A 138 -8.05 7.25 5.14
C ARG A 138 -8.44 8.16 3.98
N LEU A 139 -8.71 9.43 4.23
CA LEU A 139 -9.04 10.40 3.19
C LEU A 139 -7.88 10.62 2.21
N ALA A 140 -6.64 10.71 2.71
CA ALA A 140 -5.44 10.80 1.88
C ALA A 140 -5.28 9.57 0.99
N MET A 141 -5.46 8.36 1.55
CA MET A 141 -5.46 7.13 0.76
C MET A 141 -6.58 7.11 -0.28
N PHE A 142 -7.75 7.65 0.06
CA PHE A 142 -8.85 7.79 -0.88
C PHE A 142 -8.55 8.81 -1.98
N LEU A 143 -7.83 9.88 -1.66
CA LEU A 143 -7.43 10.89 -2.62
C LEU A 143 -6.39 10.34 -3.62
N LEU A 144 -5.47 9.49 -3.15
CA LEU A 144 -4.50 8.76 -3.97
C LEU A 144 -5.16 7.84 -5.00
N ILE A 145 -6.43 7.47 -4.82
CA ILE A 145 -7.20 6.73 -5.83
C ILE A 145 -7.33 7.57 -7.13
N PHE A 146 -7.52 8.89 -7.02
CA PHE A 146 -7.66 9.77 -8.19
C PHE A 146 -6.38 9.91 -9.01
N PHE A 147 -5.23 9.54 -8.43
CA PHE A 147 -3.93 9.47 -9.11
C PHE A 147 -3.70 8.09 -9.75
N GLY A 148 -4.69 7.54 -10.46
CA GLY A 148 -4.52 6.29 -11.21
C GLY A 148 -4.61 5.00 -10.39
N GLY A 149 -5.29 5.03 -9.24
CA GLY A 149 -5.42 3.85 -8.37
C GLY A 149 -4.15 3.46 -7.61
N LEU A 150 -3.17 4.39 -7.53
CA LEU A 150 -1.92 4.20 -6.78
C LEU A 150 -2.16 3.84 -5.31
N SER A 151 -3.27 4.30 -4.72
CA SER A 151 -3.63 3.98 -3.34
C SER A 151 -3.65 2.48 -3.05
N LEU A 152 -4.14 1.65 -3.97
CA LEU A 152 -4.26 0.21 -3.76
C LEU A 152 -2.88 -0.47 -3.76
N TRP A 153 -2.01 -0.07 -4.69
CA TRP A 153 -0.63 -0.55 -4.76
C TRP A 153 0.20 -0.09 -3.56
N VAL A 154 0.12 1.20 -3.20
CA VAL A 154 0.76 1.76 -2.01
C VAL A 154 0.29 1.04 -0.76
N TYR A 155 -1.02 0.76 -0.65
CA TYR A 155 -1.59 0.06 0.49
C TYR A 155 -1.05 -1.37 0.63
N ILE A 156 -0.99 -2.14 -0.47
CA ILE A 156 -0.43 -3.51 -0.48
C ILE A 156 1.05 -3.50 -0.08
N ILE A 157 1.83 -2.56 -0.63
CA ILE A 157 3.24 -2.43 -0.30
C ILE A 157 3.41 -2.13 1.19
N LEU A 158 2.69 -1.14 1.73
CA LEU A 158 2.76 -0.81 3.15
C LEU A 158 2.28 -1.96 4.04
N TRP A 159 1.31 -2.76 3.59
CA TRP A 159 0.84 -3.92 4.34
C TRP A 159 1.89 -5.04 4.44
N ILE A 160 2.72 -5.21 3.42
CA ILE A 160 3.83 -6.18 3.41
C ILE A 160 5.04 -5.64 4.20
N VAL A 161 5.36 -4.36 4.03
CA VAL A 161 6.55 -3.73 4.61
C VAL A 161 6.39 -3.46 6.10
N ILE A 162 5.20 -3.02 6.55
CA ILE A 162 4.96 -2.63 7.93
C ILE A 162 4.56 -3.88 8.74
N PRO A 163 5.38 -4.32 9.72
CA PRO A 163 5.03 -5.45 10.57
C PRO A 163 3.87 -5.12 11.50
N GLU A 164 3.13 -6.16 11.89
CA GLU A 164 2.05 -6.06 12.87
C GLU A 164 2.58 -6.00 14.30
N ALA A 165 2.04 -5.09 15.13
CA ALA A 165 2.32 -5.08 16.56
C ALA A 165 1.65 -6.28 17.24
N LYS A 166 2.46 -7.23 17.73
CA LYS A 166 1.97 -8.46 18.39
C LYS A 166 2.04 -8.36 19.90
N THR A 167 2.99 -7.60 20.42
CA THR A 167 3.25 -7.47 21.85
C THR A 167 2.75 -6.14 22.40
N THR A 168 2.38 -6.11 23.69
CA THR A 168 1.94 -4.87 24.37
C THR A 168 3.03 -3.80 24.36
N ALA A 169 4.30 -4.21 24.45
CA ALA A 169 5.45 -3.31 24.31
C ALA A 169 5.52 -2.66 22.91
N GLU A 170 5.25 -3.40 21.83
CA GLU A 170 5.21 -2.85 20.47
C GLU A 170 4.03 -1.88 20.27
N LYS A 171 2.86 -2.17 20.87
CA LYS A 171 1.70 -1.27 20.84
C LYS A 171 1.98 0.04 21.58
N LEU A 172 2.60 -0.03 22.76
CA LEU A 172 3.02 1.14 23.55
C LEU A 172 4.10 1.94 22.80
N ALA A 173 5.05 1.27 22.16
CA ALA A 173 6.09 1.90 21.34
C ALA A 173 5.55 2.58 20.08
N MET A 174 4.45 2.09 19.51
CA MET A 174 3.76 2.74 18.38
C MET A 174 3.07 4.05 18.81
N ARG A 175 2.50 4.07 20.03
CA ARG A 175 1.78 5.22 20.60
C ARG A 175 2.72 6.24 21.26
N GLY A 176 3.97 5.85 21.54
CA GLY A 176 4.95 6.70 22.21
C GLY A 176 4.76 6.79 23.72
N GLU A 177 4.08 5.79 24.31
CA GLU A 177 3.85 5.71 25.75
C GLU A 177 5.07 5.07 26.46
N LYS A 178 5.35 5.52 27.69
CA LYS A 178 6.48 5.00 28.49
C LYS A 178 6.25 3.54 28.85
N ILE A 179 7.22 2.69 28.53
CA ILE A 179 7.24 1.26 28.87
C ILE A 179 7.63 1.15 30.34
N ASP A 180 6.64 1.25 31.22
CA ASP A 180 6.78 1.02 32.67
C ASP A 180 6.03 -0.27 33.05
N ILE A 181 6.61 -1.08 33.93
CA ILE A 181 6.08 -2.37 34.40
C ILE A 181 4.67 -2.19 34.97
N ASN A 182 4.39 -1.04 35.59
CA ASN A 182 3.09 -0.69 36.15
C ASN A 182 2.02 -0.37 35.09
N ASN A 183 2.41 0.15 33.92
CA ASN A 183 1.49 0.38 32.79
C ASN A 183 1.23 -0.91 31.99
N ILE A 184 2.22 -1.81 31.90
CA ILE A 184 2.08 -3.10 31.22
C ILE A 184 1.10 -4.01 31.98
N SER A 185 1.18 -4.10 33.31
CA SER A 185 0.29 -4.96 34.10
C SER A 185 -1.18 -4.51 34.02
N LYS A 186 -1.41 -3.19 34.07
CA LYS A 186 -2.74 -2.58 33.95
C LYS A 186 -3.35 -2.82 32.56
N THR A 187 -2.60 -2.54 31.50
CA THR A 187 -3.06 -2.76 30.12
C THR A 187 -3.30 -4.24 29.81
N VAL A 188 -2.45 -5.14 30.30
CA VAL A 188 -2.62 -6.60 30.14
C VAL A 188 -3.84 -7.12 30.90
N LYS A 189 -4.10 -6.62 32.12
CA LYS A 189 -5.28 -7.01 32.92
C LYS A 189 -6.58 -6.50 32.31
N GLU A 190 -6.59 -5.26 31.81
CA GLU A 190 -7.71 -4.68 31.09
C GLU A 190 -7.95 -5.41 29.74
N GLU A 191 -6.90 -5.72 28.98
CA GLU A 191 -6.99 -6.52 27.75
C GLU A 191 -7.50 -7.95 28.04
N ALA A 192 -7.05 -8.60 29.12
CA ALA A 192 -7.49 -9.93 29.51
C ALA A 192 -8.97 -9.96 29.91
N GLU A 193 -9.46 -8.95 30.64
CA GLU A 193 -10.89 -8.80 30.93
C GLU A 193 -11.72 -8.54 29.68
N GLN A 194 -11.26 -7.66 28.78
CA GLN A 194 -11.93 -7.39 27.51
C GLN A 194 -11.95 -8.61 26.60
N LEU A 195 -10.86 -9.39 26.55
CA LEU A 195 -10.77 -10.64 25.80
C LEU A 195 -11.71 -11.69 26.37
N LYS A 196 -11.83 -11.80 27.70
CA LYS A 196 -12.79 -12.70 28.36
C LYS A 196 -14.23 -12.31 28.03
N GLN A 197 -14.54 -11.02 28.03
CA GLN A 197 -15.87 -10.51 27.63
C GLN A 197 -16.15 -10.74 26.15
N ARG A 198 -15.19 -10.44 25.25
CA ARG A 198 -15.30 -10.70 23.81
C ARG A 198 -15.44 -12.19 23.52
N ALA A 199 -14.63 -13.05 24.13
CA ALA A 199 -14.69 -14.51 23.98
C ALA A 199 -16.03 -15.08 24.48
N LYS A 200 -16.58 -14.56 25.58
CA LYS A 200 -17.91 -14.95 26.09
C LYS A 200 -19.04 -14.50 25.16
N LYS A 201 -18.92 -13.31 24.56
CA LYS A 201 -19.86 -12.78 23.56
C LYS A 201 -19.78 -13.59 22.25
N TYR A 202 -18.58 -13.79 21.73
CA TYR A 202 -18.30 -14.57 20.51
C TYR A 202 -18.67 -16.05 20.65
N GLY A 203 -18.46 -16.66 21.82
CA GLY A 203 -18.85 -18.04 22.11
C GLY A 203 -20.37 -18.24 22.16
N ASN A 204 -21.12 -17.25 22.65
CA ASN A 204 -22.57 -17.25 22.61
C ASN A 204 -23.12 -16.94 21.20
N ASP A 205 -22.48 -16.03 20.46
CA ASP A 205 -22.90 -15.65 19.10
C ASP A 205 -22.59 -16.76 18.06
N LEU A 206 -21.46 -17.46 18.18
CA LEU A 206 -21.10 -18.61 17.31
C LEU A 206 -21.99 -19.83 17.56
N LYS A 207 -22.42 -20.06 18.81
CA LYS A 207 -23.26 -21.20 19.17
C LYS A 207 -24.69 -21.06 18.66
N ASN A 208 -25.18 -19.83 18.51
CA ASN A 208 -26.55 -19.57 18.07
C ASN A 208 -26.69 -19.10 16.62
N ASN A 209 -25.65 -18.59 15.94
CA ASN A 209 -25.84 -18.04 14.60
C ASN A 209 -24.65 -18.18 13.62
N SER A 210 -24.40 -19.43 13.18
CA SER A 210 -23.50 -19.73 12.05
C SER A 210 -23.97 -19.15 10.70
N GLN A 211 -25.21 -18.65 10.64
CA GLN A 211 -25.81 -18.01 9.45
C GLN A 211 -25.49 -16.51 9.33
N ASP A 212 -25.25 -15.80 10.44
CA ASP A 212 -25.02 -14.35 10.42
C ASP A 212 -23.60 -13.98 9.98
N PHE A 213 -22.59 -14.77 10.34
CA PHE A 213 -21.21 -14.51 9.91
C PHE A 213 -21.03 -14.61 8.39
N ARG A 214 -21.86 -15.41 7.72
CA ARG A 214 -21.88 -15.56 6.25
C ARG A 214 -22.59 -14.39 5.57
N ASN A 215 -23.62 -13.82 6.22
CA ASN A 215 -24.36 -12.68 5.69
C ASN A 215 -23.62 -11.35 5.90
N ASP A 216 -22.95 -11.15 7.04
CA ASP A 216 -22.19 -9.92 7.30
C ASP A 216 -20.96 -9.80 6.38
N SER A 217 -20.28 -10.93 6.12
CA SER A 217 -19.19 -11.00 5.13
C SER A 217 -19.69 -10.71 3.70
N ARG A 218 -20.84 -11.29 3.28
CA ARG A 218 -21.43 -10.96 1.97
C ARG A 218 -21.76 -9.48 1.85
N ASN A 219 -22.41 -8.90 2.87
CA ASN A 219 -22.75 -7.48 2.87
C ASN A 219 -21.51 -6.57 2.79
N PHE A 220 -20.37 -6.98 3.35
CA PHE A 220 -19.11 -6.26 3.23
C PHE A 220 -18.49 -6.39 1.82
N PHE A 221 -18.48 -7.59 1.25
CA PHE A 221 -17.99 -7.84 -0.11
C PHE A 221 -18.87 -7.17 -1.17
N ASP A 222 -20.18 -7.13 -0.98
CA ASP A 222 -21.12 -6.45 -1.87
C ASP A 222 -20.91 -4.93 -1.82
N LYS A 223 -20.73 -4.35 -0.62
CA LYS A 223 -20.37 -2.93 -0.45
C LYS A 223 -19.02 -2.57 -1.06
N LEU A 224 -18.01 -3.46 -0.94
CA LEU A 224 -16.72 -3.28 -1.61
C LEU A 224 -16.86 -3.39 -3.13
N GLY A 225 -17.66 -4.33 -3.61
CA GLY A 225 -17.94 -4.51 -5.04
C GLY A 225 -18.61 -3.30 -5.65
N ASP A 226 -19.65 -2.77 -5.00
CA ASP A 226 -20.34 -1.55 -5.42
C ASP A 226 -19.41 -0.34 -5.41
N PHE A 227 -18.57 -0.21 -4.37
CA PHE A 227 -17.57 0.85 -4.31
C PHE A 227 -16.54 0.77 -5.46
N ILE A 228 -16.02 -0.43 -5.74
CA ILE A 228 -15.08 -0.65 -6.85
C ILE A 228 -15.74 -0.37 -8.20
N LYS A 229 -17.00 -0.79 -8.38
CA LYS A 229 -17.75 -0.58 -9.61
C LYS A 229 -18.01 0.90 -9.86
N ASP A 230 -18.46 1.63 -8.85
CA ASP A 230 -18.69 3.08 -8.94
C ASP A 230 -17.37 3.81 -9.22
N PHE A 231 -16.29 3.41 -8.56
CA PHE A 231 -14.96 3.93 -8.83
C PHE A 231 -14.53 3.69 -10.29
N LEU A 232 -14.67 2.47 -10.81
CA LEU A 232 -14.29 2.11 -12.17
C LEU A 232 -15.12 2.89 -13.22
N ILE A 233 -16.40 3.12 -12.96
CA ILE A 233 -17.26 3.95 -13.81
C ILE A 233 -16.80 5.42 -13.82
N ILE A 234 -16.44 5.98 -12.67
CA ILE A 234 -15.92 7.36 -12.58
C ILE A 234 -14.58 7.46 -13.30
N PHE A 235 -13.69 6.50 -13.08
CA PHE A 235 -12.37 6.43 -13.67
C PHE A 235 -12.41 6.30 -15.20
N SER A 236 -13.25 5.40 -15.73
CA SER A 236 -13.44 5.23 -17.18
C SER A 236 -14.00 6.49 -17.86
N LYS A 237 -14.91 7.22 -17.21
CA LYS A 237 -15.41 8.52 -17.71
C LYS A 237 -14.31 9.58 -17.78
N PHE A 238 -13.38 9.57 -16.82
CA PHE A 238 -12.23 10.49 -16.83
C PHE A 238 -11.27 10.15 -17.97
N PHE A 239 -10.88 8.89 -18.12
CA PHE A 239 -10.01 8.43 -19.21
C PHE A 239 -10.62 8.68 -20.59
N ALA A 240 -11.92 8.43 -20.75
CA ALA A 240 -12.62 8.72 -22.00
C ALA A 240 -12.49 10.21 -22.39
N ARG A 241 -12.55 11.15 -21.44
CA ARG A 241 -12.36 12.58 -21.75
C ARG A 241 -10.93 12.87 -22.20
N ILE A 242 -9.92 12.30 -21.54
CA ILE A 242 -8.52 12.48 -21.92
C ILE A 242 -8.26 11.93 -23.32
N ILE A 243 -8.72 10.71 -23.60
CA ILE A 243 -8.60 10.07 -24.91
C ILE A 243 -9.29 10.93 -25.97
N GLY A 244 -10.46 11.48 -25.67
CA GLY A 244 -11.20 12.34 -26.60
C GLY A 244 -10.47 13.63 -26.94
N LEU A 245 -9.86 14.26 -25.93
CA LEU A 245 -9.01 15.43 -26.11
C LEU A 245 -7.75 15.09 -26.93
N MET A 246 -7.13 13.95 -26.67
CA MET A 246 -5.94 13.51 -27.41
C MET A 246 -6.25 13.26 -28.89
N LEU A 247 -7.36 12.58 -29.20
CA LEU A 247 -7.82 12.35 -30.57
C LEU A 247 -8.13 13.68 -31.28
N LEU A 248 -8.71 14.64 -30.57
CA LEU A 248 -9.01 15.96 -31.12
C LEU A 248 -7.71 16.73 -31.44
N ILE A 249 -6.77 16.82 -30.50
CA ILE A 249 -5.49 17.51 -30.70
C ILE A 249 -4.71 16.87 -31.84
N PHE A 250 -4.56 15.54 -31.81
CA PHE A 250 -3.85 14.80 -32.85
C PHE A 250 -4.53 14.95 -34.22
N GLY A 251 -5.85 14.93 -34.26
CA GLY A 251 -6.64 15.14 -35.47
C GLY A 251 -6.44 16.52 -36.07
N VAL A 252 -6.48 17.56 -35.23
CA VAL A 252 -6.28 18.95 -35.66
C VAL A 252 -4.86 19.18 -36.16
N ILE A 253 -3.84 18.71 -35.44
CA ILE A 253 -2.43 18.83 -35.87
C ILE A 253 -2.22 18.18 -37.25
N PHE A 254 -2.76 16.98 -37.45
CA PHE A 254 -2.62 16.29 -38.72
C PHE A 254 -3.41 16.97 -39.85
N MET A 255 -4.64 17.46 -39.59
CA MET A 255 -5.38 18.23 -40.60
C MET A 255 -4.67 19.51 -40.99
N LEU A 256 -4.04 20.20 -40.02
CA LEU A 256 -3.20 21.37 -40.31
C LEU A 256 -1.99 21.01 -41.16
N GLY A 257 -1.33 19.89 -40.89
CA GLY A 257 -0.24 19.36 -41.73
C GLY A 257 -0.68 19.05 -43.16
N LEU A 258 -1.82 18.38 -43.32
CA LEU A 258 -2.42 18.14 -44.64
C LEU A 258 -2.75 19.45 -45.35
N MET A 259 -3.37 20.43 -44.68
CA MET A 259 -3.66 21.72 -45.31
C MET A 259 -2.40 22.47 -45.70
N SER A 260 -1.35 22.43 -44.88
CA SER A 260 -0.05 23.02 -45.20
C SER A 260 0.55 22.37 -46.46
N SER A 261 0.51 21.04 -46.57
CA SER A 261 1.02 20.31 -47.75
C SER A 261 0.15 20.50 -49.01
N VAL A 262 -1.15 20.71 -48.88
CA VAL A 262 -2.05 20.85 -50.03
C VAL A 262 -2.04 22.28 -50.58
N PHE A 263 -2.06 23.26 -49.69
CA PHE A 263 -2.20 24.68 -50.04
C PHE A 263 -0.89 25.47 -49.94
N GLY A 264 0.19 24.85 -49.47
CA GLY A 264 1.46 25.54 -49.19
C GLY A 264 1.34 26.56 -48.07
N PHE A 265 0.38 26.39 -47.15
CA PHE A 265 0.16 27.34 -46.07
C PHE A 265 1.27 27.20 -45.02
N SER A 266 2.07 28.25 -44.83
CA SER A 266 3.07 28.30 -43.76
C SER A 266 2.38 28.50 -42.42
N ILE A 267 2.59 27.57 -41.50
CA ILE A 267 2.12 27.67 -40.11
C ILE A 267 3.29 28.21 -39.29
N ALA A 268 3.09 29.34 -38.61
CA ALA A 268 4.08 29.97 -37.72
C ALA A 268 5.36 30.53 -38.40
N GLY A 269 5.27 30.98 -39.65
CA GLY A 269 6.35 31.76 -40.29
C GLY A 269 7.58 30.95 -40.68
N THR A 270 7.51 29.62 -40.65
CA THR A 270 8.55 28.76 -41.19
C THR A 270 8.41 28.72 -42.72
N ASN A 271 9.37 29.30 -43.44
CA ASN A 271 9.45 29.27 -44.92
C ASN A 271 9.99 27.94 -45.44
N THR A 272 9.63 26.83 -44.80
CA THR A 272 9.99 25.51 -45.29
C THR A 272 9.13 25.18 -46.49
N GLU A 273 9.75 25.05 -47.67
CA GLU A 273 9.14 24.61 -48.92
C GLU A 273 8.75 23.12 -48.81
N PHE A 274 7.78 22.82 -47.95
CA PHE A 274 7.28 21.46 -47.67
C PHE A 274 6.70 20.80 -48.93
N ASN A 275 6.41 21.59 -49.98
CA ASN A 275 5.87 21.15 -51.25
C ASN A 275 6.92 20.63 -52.23
N ASP A 276 8.20 20.90 -52.01
CA ASP A 276 9.26 20.48 -52.95
C ASP A 276 9.35 18.97 -53.09
N TRP A 277 9.15 18.26 -51.97
CA TRP A 277 9.13 16.81 -51.97
C TRP A 277 8.02 16.24 -52.86
N VAL A 278 6.87 16.90 -52.93
CA VAL A 278 5.73 16.45 -53.76
C VAL A 278 6.05 16.62 -55.25
N ASN A 279 6.80 17.66 -55.62
CA ASN A 279 7.25 17.89 -57.00
C ASN A 279 8.26 16.82 -57.48
N ILE A 280 8.96 16.13 -56.56
CA ILE A 280 9.89 15.05 -56.91
C ILE A 280 9.13 13.79 -57.40
N PHE A 281 7.93 13.52 -56.89
CA PHE A 281 7.17 12.30 -57.26
C PHE A 281 6.29 12.50 -58.50
N PHE A 282 5.86 13.72 -58.80
CA PHE A 282 4.92 13.98 -59.89
C PHE A 282 5.57 14.83 -60.98
N MET A 283 6.01 14.17 -62.06
CA MET A 283 6.57 14.83 -63.24
C MET A 283 5.49 15.50 -64.12
N ASP A 284 4.26 14.95 -64.12
CA ASP A 284 3.14 15.50 -64.88
C ASP A 284 2.14 16.28 -63.99
N ARG A 285 1.73 17.45 -64.48
CA ARG A 285 0.83 18.38 -63.75
C ARG A 285 -0.57 17.79 -63.56
N SER A 286 -1.05 16.96 -64.49
CA SER A 286 -2.36 16.32 -64.35
C SER A 286 -2.35 15.28 -63.23
N HIS A 287 -1.30 14.46 -63.15
CA HIS A 287 -1.11 13.44 -62.12
C HIS A 287 -0.89 14.07 -60.73
N TYR A 288 -0.17 15.19 -60.66
CA TYR A 288 0.00 15.97 -59.42
C TYR A 288 -1.34 16.36 -58.79
N THR A 289 -2.23 17.03 -59.54
CA THR A 289 -3.51 17.51 -58.99
C THR A 289 -4.44 16.37 -58.56
N MET A 290 -4.50 15.28 -59.35
CA MET A 290 -5.28 14.10 -58.99
C MET A 290 -4.70 13.40 -57.75
N GLY A 291 -3.38 13.29 -57.65
CA GLY A 291 -2.68 12.71 -56.51
C GLY A 291 -2.96 13.49 -55.23
N LEU A 292 -2.88 14.81 -55.29
CA LEU A 292 -3.14 15.70 -54.16
C LEU A 292 -4.60 15.61 -53.68
N ILE A 293 -5.58 15.58 -54.59
CA ILE A 293 -7.00 15.35 -54.23
C ILE A 293 -7.18 13.95 -53.62
N GLY A 294 -6.58 12.92 -54.21
CA GLY A 294 -6.66 11.55 -53.72
C GLY A 294 -6.10 11.40 -52.31
N VAL A 295 -4.89 11.90 -52.07
CA VAL A 295 -4.21 11.88 -50.76
C VAL A 295 -5.02 12.67 -49.73
N SER A 296 -5.55 13.83 -50.11
CA SER A 296 -6.40 14.66 -49.23
C SER A 296 -7.68 13.94 -48.81
N LEU A 297 -8.34 13.22 -49.71
CA LEU A 297 -9.54 12.45 -49.37
C LEU A 297 -9.20 11.19 -48.57
N PHE A 298 -8.15 10.47 -48.94
CA PHE A 298 -7.76 9.22 -48.30
C PHE A 298 -7.28 9.43 -46.86
N PHE A 299 -6.46 10.46 -46.61
CA PHE A 299 -6.00 10.79 -45.27
C PHE A 299 -6.90 11.80 -44.57
N GLY A 300 -7.48 12.79 -45.25
CA GLY A 300 -8.31 13.80 -44.59
C GLY A 300 -9.58 13.22 -43.95
N ILE A 301 -10.26 12.28 -44.61
CA ILE A 301 -11.53 11.73 -44.11
C ILE A 301 -11.36 10.95 -42.78
N PRO A 302 -10.41 10.01 -42.64
CA PRO A 302 -10.15 9.35 -41.36
C PRO A 302 -9.83 10.32 -40.22
N PHE A 303 -9.07 11.39 -40.48
CA PHE A 303 -8.72 12.37 -39.46
C PHE A 303 -9.89 13.28 -39.09
N ILE A 304 -10.74 13.68 -40.05
CA ILE A 304 -12.02 14.34 -39.76
C ILE A 304 -12.89 13.43 -38.88
N MET A 305 -12.97 12.14 -39.20
CA MET A 305 -13.75 11.17 -38.42
C MET A 305 -13.16 10.96 -37.02
N MET A 306 -11.84 11.06 -36.87
CA MET A 306 -11.15 11.01 -35.58
C MET A 306 -11.45 12.25 -34.73
N ILE A 307 -11.46 13.45 -35.32
CA ILE A 307 -11.89 14.68 -34.64
C ILE A 307 -13.36 14.56 -34.22
N TYR A 308 -14.24 14.13 -35.14
CA TYR A 308 -15.66 13.90 -34.85
C TYR A 308 -15.85 12.89 -33.69
N GLY A 309 -15.09 11.79 -33.69
CA GLY A 309 -15.07 10.82 -32.61
C GLY A 309 -14.57 11.40 -31.28
N GLY A 310 -13.50 12.20 -31.31
CA GLY A 310 -12.96 12.90 -30.14
C GLY A 310 -13.96 13.88 -29.52
N VAL A 311 -14.60 14.71 -30.33
CA VAL A 311 -15.68 15.62 -29.91
C VAL A 311 -16.85 14.84 -29.32
N LYS A 312 -17.27 13.75 -29.98
CA LYS A 312 -18.36 12.89 -29.50
C LYS A 312 -18.07 12.30 -28.12
N LEU A 313 -16.83 11.87 -27.89
CA LEU A 313 -16.35 11.32 -26.62
C LEU A 313 -16.26 12.39 -25.52
N LEU A 314 -15.82 13.61 -25.85
CA LEU A 314 -15.74 14.74 -24.93
C LEU A 314 -17.12 15.23 -24.45
N PHE A 315 -18.06 15.40 -25.38
CA PHE A 315 -19.39 15.95 -25.09
C PHE A 315 -20.45 14.88 -24.78
N LYS A 316 -20.07 13.60 -24.73
CA LYS A 316 -20.99 12.45 -24.49
C LYS A 316 -22.20 12.44 -25.42
N ILE A 317 -22.01 12.83 -26.69
CA ILE A 317 -23.08 12.84 -27.68
C ILE A 317 -23.31 11.40 -28.11
N HIS A 318 -24.45 10.81 -27.74
CA HIS A 318 -24.74 9.40 -28.08
C HIS A 318 -25.33 9.24 -29.49
N TYR A 319 -25.70 10.34 -30.15
CA TYR A 319 -26.23 10.29 -31.50
C TYR A 319 -25.12 9.99 -32.51
N SER A 320 -25.28 8.94 -33.30
CA SER A 320 -24.43 8.65 -34.45
C SER A 320 -25.30 8.72 -35.70
N ASN A 321 -25.00 9.64 -36.60
CA ASN A 321 -25.69 9.63 -37.88
C ASN A 321 -25.10 8.52 -38.76
N ARG A 322 -25.89 7.46 -39.02
CA ARG A 322 -25.47 6.33 -39.87
C ARG A 322 -25.08 6.81 -41.27
N TRP A 323 -25.80 7.81 -41.81
CA TRP A 323 -25.54 8.36 -43.13
C TRP A 323 -24.19 9.07 -43.22
N LEU A 324 -23.77 9.76 -42.15
CA LEU A 324 -22.46 10.44 -42.11
C LEU A 324 -21.31 9.42 -42.13
N ASN A 325 -21.43 8.32 -41.39
CA ASN A 325 -20.39 7.28 -41.38
C ASN A 325 -20.30 6.58 -42.76
N ILE A 326 -21.44 6.32 -43.40
CA ILE A 326 -21.50 5.69 -44.73
C ILE A 326 -20.94 6.64 -45.80
N SER A 327 -21.33 7.91 -45.79
CA SER A 327 -20.84 8.90 -46.77
C SER A 327 -19.33 9.13 -46.62
N ALA A 328 -18.84 9.25 -45.38
CA ALA A 328 -17.41 9.33 -45.11
C ALA A 328 -16.67 8.09 -45.65
N GLY A 329 -17.19 6.88 -45.41
CA GLY A 329 -16.60 5.65 -45.94
C GLY A 329 -16.55 5.60 -47.46
N LEU A 330 -17.61 6.07 -48.13
CA LEU A 330 -17.68 6.11 -49.59
C LEU A 330 -16.70 7.13 -50.19
N VAL A 331 -16.62 8.33 -49.60
CA VAL A 331 -15.67 9.38 -50.03
C VAL A 331 -14.22 8.94 -49.81
N TRP A 332 -13.93 8.29 -48.67
CA TRP A 332 -12.62 7.71 -48.40
C TRP A 332 -12.24 6.65 -49.45
N PHE A 333 -13.19 5.78 -49.83
CA PHE A 333 -12.96 4.75 -50.85
C PHE A 333 -12.70 5.35 -52.23
N ILE A 334 -13.39 6.43 -52.60
CA ILE A 334 -13.09 7.20 -53.82
C ILE A 334 -11.66 7.75 -53.77
N GLY A 335 -11.26 8.34 -52.63
CA GLY A 335 -9.88 8.81 -52.42
C GLY A 335 -8.86 7.70 -52.61
N PHE A 336 -9.12 6.52 -52.05
CA PHE A 336 -8.27 5.33 -52.21
C PHE A 336 -8.11 4.92 -53.69
N ILE A 337 -9.20 4.88 -54.45
CA ILE A 337 -9.16 4.54 -55.89
C ILE A 337 -8.31 5.55 -56.67
N ILE A 338 -8.45 6.85 -56.36
CA ILE A 338 -7.66 7.91 -57.03
C ILE A 338 -6.18 7.74 -56.71
N VAL A 339 -5.82 7.53 -55.44
CA VAL A 339 -4.42 7.31 -55.01
C VAL A 339 -3.85 6.08 -55.71
N LEU A 340 -4.60 4.99 -55.79
CA LEU A 340 -4.18 3.76 -56.46
C LEU A 340 -3.96 3.99 -57.97
N PHE A 341 -4.89 4.68 -58.63
CA PHE A 341 -4.79 5.01 -60.05
C PHE A 341 -3.57 5.89 -60.36
N VAL A 342 -3.38 6.97 -59.59
CA VAL A 342 -2.25 7.88 -59.74
C VAL A 342 -0.93 7.17 -59.42
N GLY A 343 -0.90 6.30 -58.41
CA GLY A 343 0.27 5.50 -58.06
C GLY A 343 0.70 4.56 -59.19
N ILE A 344 -0.25 3.87 -59.84
CA ILE A 344 0.03 3.01 -61.00
C ILE A 344 0.58 3.82 -62.17
N LYS A 345 -0.02 4.98 -62.48
CA LYS A 345 0.44 5.84 -63.57
C LYS A 345 1.84 6.38 -63.31
N THR A 346 2.06 6.94 -62.13
CA THR A 346 3.35 7.46 -61.71
C THR A 346 4.41 6.35 -61.79
N GLY A 347 4.12 5.14 -61.31
CA GLY A 347 5.03 4.01 -61.42
C GLY A 347 5.37 3.60 -62.87
N LYS A 348 4.45 3.78 -63.82
CA LYS A 348 4.74 3.59 -65.25
C LYS A 348 5.63 4.70 -65.80
N ASP A 349 5.39 5.95 -65.39
CA ASP A 349 6.19 7.11 -65.81
C ASP A 349 7.66 6.93 -65.38
N PHE A 350 7.93 6.36 -64.20
CA PHE A 350 9.28 6.02 -63.75
C PHE A 350 9.91 4.81 -64.47
N GLY A 351 9.10 3.99 -65.15
CA GLY A 351 9.57 2.84 -65.93
C GLY A 351 10.07 3.20 -67.33
N GLU A 352 9.84 4.43 -67.80
CA GLU A 352 10.32 4.89 -69.11
C GLU A 352 11.77 5.41 -69.02
N ALA A 353 12.68 4.78 -69.76
CA ALA A 353 14.09 5.17 -69.80
C ALA A 353 14.28 6.46 -70.63
N GLY A 354 14.51 7.58 -69.96
CA GLY A 354 14.89 8.84 -70.61
C GLY A 354 16.32 8.79 -71.15
N LYS A 355 16.52 9.12 -72.44
CA LYS A 355 17.85 9.37 -73.01
C LYS A 355 18.15 10.86 -72.99
N VAL A 356 19.00 11.29 -72.07
CA VAL A 356 19.55 12.66 -72.08
C VAL A 356 20.73 12.69 -73.06
N LYS A 357 20.63 13.54 -74.10
CA LYS A 357 21.76 13.83 -74.99
C LYS A 357 22.31 15.19 -74.59
N GLU A 358 23.49 15.23 -73.97
CA GLU A 358 24.24 16.47 -73.79
C GLU A 358 25.10 16.73 -75.03
N PRO A 359 24.84 17.80 -75.79
CA PRO A 359 25.72 18.19 -76.88
C PRO A 359 27.00 18.81 -76.30
N ILE A 360 28.08 18.03 -76.27
CA ILE A 360 29.41 18.54 -75.96
C ILE A 360 29.90 19.33 -77.17
N LYS A 361 30.01 20.65 -77.04
CA LYS A 361 30.71 21.46 -78.04
C LYS A 361 32.21 21.22 -77.89
N ILE A 362 32.81 20.58 -78.88
CA ILE A 362 34.26 20.42 -78.95
C ILE A 362 34.79 21.61 -79.75
N GLU A 363 35.49 22.53 -79.10
CA GLU A 363 36.25 23.57 -79.79
C GLU A 363 37.57 22.95 -80.28
N THR A 364 37.74 22.85 -81.61
CA THR A 364 38.98 22.38 -82.23
C THR A 364 39.56 23.43 -83.15
N GLU A 365 40.88 23.66 -83.05
CA GLU A 365 41.64 24.52 -83.98
C GLU A 365 42.03 23.80 -85.29
N CYS A 366 41.68 22.52 -85.45
CA CYS A 366 42.06 21.67 -86.58
C CYS A 366 40.82 21.26 -87.40
N ASP A 367 40.94 21.22 -88.74
CA ASP A 367 39.85 20.79 -89.64
C ASP A 367 39.54 19.29 -89.59
N THR A 368 40.44 18.46 -89.05
CA THR A 368 40.27 16.99 -88.99
C THR A 368 40.30 16.48 -87.55
N LEU A 369 39.21 15.86 -87.10
CA LEU A 369 39.07 15.20 -85.80
C LEU A 369 39.14 13.67 -85.96
N TYR A 370 40.11 13.02 -85.31
CA TYR A 370 40.20 11.55 -85.26
C TYR A 370 39.58 11.03 -83.96
N LEU A 371 38.43 10.34 -84.06
CA LEU A 371 37.75 9.71 -82.92
C LEU A 371 38.11 8.24 -82.83
N THR A 372 38.78 7.84 -81.75
CA THR A 372 39.04 6.43 -81.44
C THR A 372 38.03 5.95 -80.40
N LEU A 373 37.19 5.00 -80.79
CA LEU A 373 36.14 4.46 -79.93
C LEU A 373 36.76 3.42 -78.98
N THR A 374 37.22 3.86 -77.82
CA THR A 374 37.68 2.93 -76.78
C THR A 374 36.47 2.33 -76.09
N LYS A 375 36.32 0.99 -76.19
CA LYS A 375 35.28 0.25 -75.50
C LYS A 375 35.53 0.37 -73.99
N SER A 376 34.78 1.22 -73.29
CA SER A 376 34.91 1.35 -71.84
C SER A 376 34.56 0.01 -71.20
N LYS A 377 35.48 -0.54 -70.42
CA LYS A 377 35.22 -1.68 -69.54
C LYS A 377 34.34 -1.13 -68.42
N GLU A 378 33.08 -1.55 -68.40
CA GLU A 378 32.07 -1.04 -67.46
C GLU A 378 32.51 -1.24 -66.00
N LEU A 379 32.21 -0.19 -65.22
CA LEU A 379 32.32 -0.01 -63.77
C LEU A 379 31.00 -0.41 -63.12
#